data_AF-A0A451ANH1-F1
#
_entry.id   AF-A0A451ANH1-F1
#
_cell.length_a   1.000
_cell.length_b   1.000
_cell.length_c   1.000
_cell.angle_alpha   90.00
_cell.angle_beta   90.00
_cell.angle_gamma   90.00
#
_symmetry.space_group_name_H-M   'P 1'
#
loop_
_entity.id
_entity.type
_entity.pdbx_description
1 polymer ?
#
loop_
_entity_poly.entity_id
_entity_poly.type
_entity_poly.pdbx_seq_one_letter_code
_entity_poly.pdbx_strand_id
1 'polypeptide(L)'
;MNKVPNLRHEIVTLSNDLKLVFQYVTGENSKEQIAELLKEHIEKGELTLHVNGKPLEKDSPDIEQYLPQYIDARIMNLANSALLVG
;
A
#
# COMPACT_ATOMS: atom_id res chain seq x y z
N MET A 1 16.90 -3.70 -3.25
CA MET A 1 16.45 -3.05 -1.99
C MET A 1 15.86 -1.70 -2.33
N ASN A 2 14.62 -1.42 -1.92
CA ASN A 2 13.97 -0.14 -2.19
C ASN A 2 14.32 0.83 -1.06
N LYS A 3 15.25 1.76 -1.30
CA LYS A 3 15.70 2.74 -0.30
C LYS A 3 15.32 4.14 -0.77
N VAL A 4 14.71 4.93 0.11
CA VAL A 4 14.28 6.31 -0.18
C VAL A 4 14.73 7.23 0.96
N PRO A 5 15.18 8.47 0.66
CA PRO A 5 15.38 9.47 1.70
C PRO A 5 14.01 9.96 2.19
N ASN A 6 13.86 10.13 3.51
CA ASN A 6 12.69 10.81 4.08
C ASN A 6 12.95 12.32 4.29
N LEU A 7 11.95 13.04 4.81
CA LEU A 7 12.03 14.48 5.08
C LEU A 7 13.11 14.86 6.12
N ARG A 8 13.65 13.89 6.86
CA ARG A 8 14.72 14.07 7.85
C ARG A 8 16.11 13.73 7.30
N HIS A 9 16.22 13.47 6.00
CA HIS A 9 17.44 12.99 5.34
C HIS A 9 17.92 11.62 5.83
N GLU A 10 17.02 10.82 6.43
CA GLU A 10 17.29 9.44 6.82
C GLU A 10 16.95 8.49 5.66
N ILE A 11 17.72 7.41 5.52
CA ILE A 11 17.43 6.39 4.51
C ILE A 11 16.44 5.37 5.07
N VAL A 12 15.22 5.37 4.53
CA VAL A 12 14.16 4.41 4.88
C VAL A 12 14.17 3.27 3.86
N THR A 13 14.12 2.03 4.35
CA THR A 13 13.99 0.84 3.51
C THR A 13 12.53 0.44 3.41
N LEU A 14 12.00 0.37 2.19
CA LEU A 14 10.62 -0.03 1.93
C LEU A 14 10.57 -1.51 1.54
N SER A 15 9.59 -2.22 2.10
CA SER A 15 9.17 -3.51 1.56
C SER A 15 8.52 -3.32 0.18
N ASN A 16 8.43 -4.38 -0.63
CA ASN A 16 7.90 -4.27 -2.00
C ASN A 16 6.45 -3.80 -2.02
N ASP A 17 5.64 -4.29 -1.09
CA ASP A 17 4.24 -3.93 -0.91
C ASP A 17 4.06 -2.49 -0.41
N LEU A 18 4.91 -2.03 0.51
CA LEU A 18 4.89 -0.63 0.97
C LEU A 18 5.36 0.33 -0.15
N LYS A 19 6.36 -0.07 -0.94
CA LYS A 19 6.78 0.68 -2.13
C LYS A 19 5.64 0.82 -3.13
N LEU A 20 4.89 -0.25 -3.39
CA LEU A 20 3.77 -0.22 -4.32
C LEU A 20 2.71 0.79 -3.86
N VAL A 21 2.31 0.74 -2.58
CA VAL A 21 1.38 1.73 -2.02
C VAL A 21 1.95 3.14 -2.14
N PHE A 22 3.23 3.34 -1.80
CA PHE A 22 3.87 4.65 -1.85
C PHE A 22 3.85 5.29 -3.24
N GLN A 23 3.89 4.50 -4.32
CA GLN A 23 3.78 5.01 -5.70
C GLN A 23 2.44 5.68 -6.00
N TYR A 24 1.38 5.35 -5.26
CA TYR A 24 0.03 5.87 -5.48
C TYR A 24 -0.41 6.92 -4.45
N VAL A 25 0.34 7.10 -3.35
CA VAL A 25 0.09 8.15 -2.34
C VAL A 25 0.71 9.47 -2.83
N THR A 26 0.10 10.07 -3.85
CA THR A 26 0.62 11.26 -4.55
C THR A 26 -0.06 12.57 -4.15
N GLY A 27 -1.18 12.49 -3.43
CA GLY A 27 -2.06 13.63 -3.13
C GLY A 27 -3.15 13.86 -4.18
N GLU A 28 -3.06 13.23 -5.35
CA GLU A 28 -4.11 13.26 -6.39
C GLU A 28 -5.08 12.09 -6.26
N ASN A 29 -4.60 10.93 -5.83
CA ASN A 29 -5.42 9.74 -5.68
C ASN A 29 -6.14 9.73 -4.32
N SER A 30 -7.45 9.49 -4.36
CA SER A 30 -8.22 9.12 -3.17
C SER A 30 -7.87 7.70 -2.69
N LYS A 31 -8.26 7.34 -1.46
CA LYS A 31 -8.02 5.98 -0.94
C LYS A 31 -8.71 4.91 -1.78
N GLU A 32 -9.89 5.22 -2.29
CA GLU A 32 -10.68 4.33 -3.15
C GLU A 32 -9.97 4.10 -4.48
N GLN A 33 -9.40 5.15 -5.08
CA GLN A 33 -8.60 5.02 -6.31
C GLN A 33 -7.33 4.20 -6.07
N ILE A 34 -6.65 4.40 -4.94
CA ILE A 34 -5.51 3.56 -4.55
C ILE A 34 -5.94 2.11 -4.40
N ALA A 35 -7.11 1.85 -3.79
CA ALA A 35 -7.64 0.49 -3.65
C ALA A 35 -7.88 -0.18 -5.00
N GLU A 36 -8.53 0.50 -5.95
CA GLU A 36 -8.74 -0.04 -7.30
C GLU A 36 -7.42 -0.36 -8.03
N LEU A 37 -6.41 0.51 -7.91
CA LEU A 37 -5.09 0.25 -8.48
C LEU A 37 -4.43 -0.98 -7.85
N LEU A 38 -4.53 -1.14 -6.52
CA LEU A 38 -4.00 -2.32 -5.83
C LEU A 38 -4.76 -3.60 -6.18
N LYS A 39 -6.07 -3.53 -6.43
CA LYS A 39 -6.87 -4.67 -6.92
C LYS A 39 -6.32 -5.21 -8.25
N GLU A 40 -5.91 -4.33 -9.17
CA GLU A 40 -5.27 -4.76 -10.42
C GLU A 40 -3.94 -5.47 -10.20
N HIS A 41 -3.13 -5.02 -9.23
CA HIS A 41 -1.87 -5.70 -8.88
C HIS A 41 -2.10 -7.06 -8.23
N ILE A 42 -3.19 -7.21 -7.45
CA ILE A 42 -3.60 -8.50 -6.89
C ILE A 42 -4.00 -9.46 -8.00
N GLU A 43 -4.81 -9.01 -8.97
CA GLU A 43 -5.22 -9.80 -10.14
C GLU A 43 -4.04 -10.25 -10.99
N LYS A 44 -3.03 -9.39 -11.19
CA LYS A 44 -1.79 -9.71 -11.91
C LYS A 44 -0.83 -10.62 -11.13
N GLY A 45 -1.11 -10.90 -9.85
CA GLY A 45 -0.22 -11.65 -8.96
C GLY A 45 1.03 -10.88 -8.53
N GLU A 46 1.05 -9.56 -8.73
CA GLU A 46 2.16 -8.68 -8.35
C GLU A 46 2.10 -8.26 -6.87
N LEU A 47 0.89 -8.32 -6.28
CA LEU A 47 0.65 -8.14 -4.85
C LEU A 47 -0.13 -9.34 -4.31
N THR A 48 0.39 -10.00 -3.29
CA THR A 48 -0.35 -11.09 -2.61
C THR A 48 -0.55 -10.72 -1.15
N LEU A 49 -1.81 -10.50 -0.79
CA LEU A 49 -2.23 -10.30 0.60
C LEU A 49 -2.86 -11.59 1.12
N HIS A 50 -2.66 -11.91 2.40
CA HIS A 50 -3.28 -13.07 3.03
C HIS A 50 -4.20 -12.62 4.14
N VAL A 51 -5.42 -13.16 4.15
CA VAL A 51 -6.41 -12.98 5.21
C VAL A 51 -6.81 -14.36 5.70
N ASN A 52 -6.71 -14.60 7.02
CA ASN A 52 -7.04 -15.89 7.63
C ASN A 52 -6.34 -17.09 6.96
N GLY A 53 -5.09 -16.90 6.50
CA GLY A 53 -4.30 -17.94 5.84
C GLY A 53 -4.64 -18.20 4.38
N LYS A 54 -5.57 -17.44 3.77
CA LYS A 54 -5.93 -17.54 2.36
C LYS A 54 -5.50 -16.28 1.60
N PRO A 55 -5.07 -16.38 0.32
CA PRO A 55 -4.84 -15.23 -0.53
C PRO A 55 -6.13 -14.40 -0.68
N LEU A 56 -5.98 -13.08 -0.66
CA LEU A 56 -7.06 -12.14 -0.96
C LEU A 56 -7.17 -12.01 -2.47
N GLU A 57 -8.34 -12.30 -3.02
CA GLU A 57 -8.61 -12.23 -4.45
C GLU A 57 -9.41 -10.96 -4.80
N LYS A 58 -9.21 -10.43 -6.02
CA LYS A 58 -9.82 -9.18 -6.49
C LYS A 58 -11.34 -9.14 -6.34
N ASP A 59 -12.01 -10.26 -6.62
CA ASP A 59 -13.47 -10.34 -6.63
C ASP A 59 -14.04 -10.95 -5.34
N SER A 60 -13.19 -11.18 -4.33
CA SER A 60 -13.64 -11.73 -3.05
C SER A 60 -14.39 -10.69 -2.22
N PRO A 61 -15.48 -11.04 -1.51
CA PRO A 61 -16.16 -10.10 -0.61
C PRO A 61 -15.25 -9.52 0.47
N ASP A 62 -14.24 -10.30 0.86
CA ASP A 62 -13.23 -9.92 1.84
C ASP A 62 -12.39 -8.71 1.38
N ILE A 63 -12.22 -8.50 0.07
CA ILE A 63 -11.36 -7.41 -0.42
C ILE A 63 -11.88 -6.03 -0.02
N GLU A 64 -13.20 -5.83 -0.09
CA GLU A 64 -13.83 -4.55 0.25
C GLU A 64 -13.73 -4.25 1.74
N GLN A 65 -13.60 -5.30 2.56
CA GLN A 65 -13.40 -5.15 4.00
C GLN A 65 -11.93 -4.91 4.36
N TYR A 66 -11.02 -5.70 3.82
CA TYR A 66 -9.63 -5.77 4.30
C TYR A 66 -8.66 -4.86 3.52
N LEU A 67 -8.89 -4.62 2.23
CA LEU A 67 -7.99 -3.78 1.43
C LEU A 67 -7.94 -2.32 1.92
N PRO A 68 -9.07 -1.67 2.29
CA PRO A 68 -9.01 -0.31 2.86
C PRO A 68 -8.21 -0.25 4.16
N GLN A 69 -8.39 -1.23 5.06
CA GLN A 69 -7.65 -1.31 6.33
C GLN A 69 -6.15 -1.51 6.09
N TYR A 70 -5.81 -2.34 5.10
CA TYR A 70 -4.44 -2.54 4.67
C TYR A 70 -3.81 -1.23 4.16
N ILE A 71 -4.53 -0.47 3.32
CA ILE A 71 -4.06 0.83 2.81
C ILE A 71 -3.83 1.82 3.96
N ASP A 72 -4.77 1.92 4.90
CA ASP A 72 -4.65 2.80 6.07
C ASP A 72 -3.41 2.47 6.90
N ALA A 73 -3.17 1.19 7.17
CA ALA A 73 -1.97 0.74 7.88
C ALA A 73 -0.68 1.11 7.13
N ARG A 74 -0.68 1.04 5.79
CA ARG A 74 0.49 1.40 4.96
C ARG A 74 0.71 2.90 4.92
N ILE A 75 -0.35 3.70 4.80
CA ILE A 75 -0.26 5.17 4.91
C ILE A 75 0.30 5.57 6.28
N MET A 76 -0.15 4.93 7.36
CA MET A 76 0.37 5.18 8.70
C MET A 76 1.86 4.84 8.83
N ASN A 77 2.33 3.76 8.21
CA ASN A 77 3.76 3.42 8.16
C ASN A 77 4.59 4.48 7.42
N LEU A 78 4.08 5.03 6.32
CA LEU A 78 4.73 6.12 5.58
C LEU A 78 4.79 7.39 6.42
N ALA A 79 3.70 7.73 7.12
CA ALA A 79 3.63 8.88 8.02
C ALA A 79 4.66 8.77 9.15
N ASN A 80 4.72 7.63 9.83
CA ASN A 80 5.67 7.36 10.91
C ASN A 80 7.13 7.41 10.44
N SER A 81 7.36 7.16 9.15
CA SER A 81 8.68 7.22 8.52
C SER A 81 9.05 8.61 7.98
N ALA A 82 8.21 9.63 8.23
CA ALA A 82 8.35 10.99 7.70
C ALA A 82 8.45 11.03 6.15
N LEU A 83 7.70 10.15 5.47
CA LEU A 83 7.65 10.07 4.00
C LEU A 83 6.42 10.78 3.40
N LEU A 84 5.51 11.27 4.23
CA LEU A 84 4.33 12.02 3.79
C LEU A 84 4.52 13.52 4.04
N VAL A 85 3.99 14.31 3.11
CA VAL A 85 3.85 15.76 3.20
C VAL A 85 2.36 16.10 3.08
N GLY A 86 1.93 17.16 3.76
CA GLY A 86 0.54 17.61 3.79
C GLY A 86 0.45 19.12 3.92
#